data_AF-A0A4P6K231-F1
#
_entry.id   AF-A0A4P6K231-F1
#
_cell.length_a   1.000
_cell.length_b   1.000
_cell.length_c   1.000
_cell.angle_alpha   90.00
_cell.angle_beta   90.00
_cell.angle_gamma   90.00
#
_symmetry.space_group_name_H-M   'P 1'
#
loop_
_entity.id
_entity.type
_entity.pdbx_description
1 polymer ?
#
loop_
_entity_poly.entity_id
_entity_poly.type
_entity_poly.pdbx_seq_one_letter_code
_entity_poly.pdbx_strand_id
1 'polypeptide(L)' 'MLDNEFRRPFSVDFVPQGSLCEWCGEPAERQLTAIGGRYHNESGLFCRSCGEKFSQAVINSLSVAATTPPMEAL' A
#
# COMPACT_ATOMS: atom_id res chain seq x y z
N MET A 1 2.01 5.11 -21.88
CA MET A 1 1.16 4.15 -21.14
C MET A 1 0.28 4.97 -20.23
N LEU A 2 -1.05 4.83 -20.32
CA LEU A 2 -1.97 5.50 -19.41
C LEU A 2 -1.92 4.72 -18.09
N ASP A 3 -1.07 5.15 -17.17
CA ASP A 3 -1.09 4.72 -15.77
C ASP A 3 -2.47 5.08 -15.20
N ASN A 4 -3.39 4.14 -15.32
CA ASN A 4 -4.77 4.34 -14.86
C ASN A 4 -4.74 4.40 -13.33
N GLU A 5 -4.95 5.58 -12.77
CA GLU A 5 -5.01 5.84 -11.34
C GLU A 5 -6.01 4.92 -10.61
N PHE A 6 -7.06 4.45 -11.30
CA PHE A 6 -8.04 3.48 -10.78
C PHE A 6 -7.51 2.04 -10.68
N ARG A 7 -6.31 1.75 -11.18
CA ARG A 7 -5.66 0.43 -11.07
C ARG A 7 -4.51 0.40 -10.06
N ARG A 8 -4.31 1.47 -9.30
CA ARG A 8 -3.28 1.47 -8.26
C ARG A 8 -3.69 0.53 -7.13
N PRO A 9 -2.75 -0.26 -6.59
CA PRO A 9 -3.06 -1.20 -5.53
C PRO A 9 -3.13 -0.54 -4.15
N PHE A 10 -3.13 0.79 -4.10
CA PHE A 10 -3.28 1.60 -2.90
C PHE A 10 -3.92 2.95 -3.25
N SER A 11 -4.68 3.52 -2.32
CA SER A 11 -5.09 4.92 -2.38
C SER A 11 -3.95 5.82 -1.90
N VAL A 12 -4.00 7.10 -2.30
CA VAL A 12 -3.07 8.14 -1.85
C VAL A 12 -3.90 9.30 -1.36
N ASP A 13 -3.74 9.66 -0.09
CA ASP A 13 -4.53 10.68 0.61
C ASP A 13 -3.63 11.68 1.36
N PHE A 14 -4.25 12.77 1.84
CA PHE A 14 -3.57 13.81 2.61
C PHE A 14 -3.22 13.35 4.02
N VAL A 15 -2.11 13.87 4.55
CA VAL A 15 -1.69 13.62 5.93
C VAL A 15 -2.13 14.74 6.85
N PRO A 16 -2.78 14.44 7.99
CA PRO A 16 -3.04 15.44 9.02
C PRO A 16 -1.73 16.06 9.53
N GLN A 17 -1.72 17.38 9.70
CA GLN A 17 -0.52 18.08 10.17
C GLN A 17 -0.02 17.53 11.53
N GLY A 18 1.28 17.32 11.65
CA GLY A 18 1.90 16.77 12.87
C GLY A 18 1.81 15.25 13.02
N SER A 19 1.26 14.54 12.03
CA SER A 19 1.25 13.08 12.01
C SER A 19 2.65 12.50 11.94
N LEU A 20 2.83 11.33 12.55
CA LEU A 20 4.08 10.57 12.52
C LEU A 20 3.91 9.32 11.66
N CYS A 21 5.01 8.88 11.06
CA CYS A 21 5.12 7.67 10.29
C CYS A 21 4.91 6.47 11.21
N GLU A 22 3.98 5.59 10.86
CA GLU A 22 3.65 4.42 11.68
C GLU A 22 4.78 3.39 11.77
N TRP A 23 5.79 3.46 10.88
CA TRP A 23 6.93 2.53 10.89
C TRP A 23 8.19 3.06 11.57
N CYS A 24 8.48 4.36 11.47
CA CYS A 24 9.73 4.92 11.97
C CYS A 24 9.57 6.08 12.95
N GLY A 25 8.35 6.60 13.14
CA GLY A 25 8.08 7.72 14.05
C GLY A 25 8.53 9.10 13.53
N GLU A 26 9.16 9.20 12.36
CA GLU A 26 9.46 10.49 11.71
C GLU A 26 8.20 11.15 11.13
N PRO A 27 8.20 12.47 10.82
CA PRO A 27 7.02 13.14 10.26
C PRO A 27 6.46 12.41 9.03
N ALA A 28 5.15 12.18 9.04
CA ALA A 28 4.45 11.59 7.91
C ALA A 28 4.24 12.63 6.80
N GLU A 29 4.34 12.18 5.55
CA GLU A 29 4.21 13.02 4.35
C GLU A 29 3.07 12.55 3.45
N ARG A 30 2.67 11.27 3.54
CA ARG A 30 1.57 10.69 2.77
C ARG A 30 0.77 9.67 3.57
N GLN A 31 -0.52 9.60 3.27
CA GLN A 31 -1.37 8.52 3.71
C GLN A 31 -1.55 7.55 2.55
N LEU A 32 -1.21 6.28 2.76
CA LEU A 32 -1.36 5.21 1.78
C LEU A 32 -2.28 4.15 2.39
N THR A 33 -3.30 3.69 1.67
CA THR A 33 -4.14 2.58 2.14
C THR A 33 -4.13 1.50 1.07
N ALA A 34 -3.71 0.28 1.45
CA ALA A 34 -3.72 -0.85 0.52
C ALA A 34 -5.15 -1.18 0.09
N ILE A 35 -5.37 -1.37 -1.21
CA ILE A 35 -6.66 -1.76 -1.78
C ILE A 35 -6.56 -3.23 -2.18
N GLY A 36 -7.12 -4.11 -1.34
CA GLY A 36 -7.06 -5.55 -1.53
C GLY A 36 -5.68 -6.17 -1.24
N GLY A 37 -5.50 -7.46 -1.56
CA GLY A 37 -4.29 -8.20 -1.24
C GLY A 37 -4.21 -8.65 0.22
N ARG A 38 -3.02 -9.02 0.69
CA ARG A 38 -2.78 -9.53 2.07
C ARG A 38 -2.25 -8.46 3.04
N TYR A 39 -1.90 -7.29 2.52
CA TYR A 39 -1.34 -6.21 3.33
C TYR A 39 -2.46 -5.32 3.82
N HIS A 40 -2.50 -5.12 5.14
CA HIS A 40 -3.33 -4.15 5.81
C HIS A 40 -2.42 -3.28 6.68
N ASN A 41 -2.69 -1.98 6.70
CA ASN A 41 -2.06 -1.03 7.58
C ASN A 41 -3.08 -0.43 8.55
N GLU A 42 -2.61 0.09 9.68
CA GLU A 42 -3.47 0.65 10.71
C GLU A 42 -3.87 2.10 10.36
N SER A 43 -2.91 3.03 10.48
CA SER A 43 -3.14 4.45 10.18
C SER A 43 -2.87 4.76 8.71
N GLY A 44 -1.92 4.03 8.11
CA GLY A 44 -1.41 4.26 6.77
C GLY A 44 -0.61 5.54 6.60
N LEU A 45 -0.17 6.15 7.70
CA LEU A 45 0.63 7.37 7.69
C LEU A 45 2.11 7.02 7.54
N PHE A 46 2.75 7.52 6.49
CA PHE A 46 4.14 7.21 6.19
C PHE A 46 4.95 8.44 5.85
N CYS A 47 6.23 8.42 6.25
CA CYS A 47 7.24 9.28 5.63
C CYS A 47 7.54 8.82 4.19
N ARG A 48 8.35 9.60 3.47
CA ARG A 48 8.71 9.28 2.09
C ARG A 48 9.52 7.99 1.90
N SER A 49 10.34 7.54 2.84
CA SER A 49 11.08 6.29 2.65
C SER A 49 10.24 5.06 3.01
N CYS A 50 9.49 5.12 4.11
CA CYS A 50 8.65 4.00 4.56
C CYS A 50 7.49 3.71 3.62
N GLY A 51 6.80 4.74 3.11
CA GLY A 51 5.68 4.50 2.21
C GLY A 51 6.09 3.92 0.84
N GLU A 52 7.34 4.14 0.38
CA GLU A 52 7.86 3.55 -0.86
C GLU A 52 8.03 2.03 -0.65
N LYS A 53 8.56 1.65 0.52
CA LYS A 53 8.65 0.25 0.93
C LYS A 53 7.26 -0.39 1.07
N PHE A 54 6.30 0.31 1.67
CA PHE A 54 4.92 -0.15 1.77
C PHE A 54 4.30 -0.38 0.38
N SER A 55 4.37 0.61 -0.51
CA SER A 55 3.87 0.49 -1.89
C SER A 55 4.50 -0.70 -2.62
N GLN A 56 5.82 -0.90 -2.49
CA GLN A 56 6.50 -2.03 -3.12
C GLN A 56 6.03 -3.38 -2.55
N ALA A 57 5.82 -3.47 -1.24
CA ALA A 57 5.31 -4.68 -0.60
C ALA A 57 3.90 -5.02 -1.11
N VAL A 58 3.01 -4.02 -1.17
CA VAL A 58 1.65 -4.16 -1.71
C VAL A 58 1.69 -4.65 -3.17
N ILE A 59 2.47 -3.99 -4.04
CA ILE A 59 2.63 -4.39 -5.45
C ILE A 59 3.11 -5.83 -5.56
N ASN A 60 4.15 -6.21 -4.81
CA ASN A 60 4.72 -7.55 -4.86
C ASN A 60 3.71 -8.62 -4.43
N SER A 61 2.84 -8.34 -3.45
CA SER A 61 1.83 -9.32 -3.00
C SER A 61 0.78 -9.64 -4.05
N LEU A 62 0.43 -8.67 -4.89
CA LEU A 62 -0.58 -8.86 -5.93
C LEU A 62 -0.03 -9.66 -7.10
N SER A 63 1.24 -9.48 -7.43
CA SER A 63 1.95 -10.29 -8.43
C SER A 63 1.97 -11.78 -8.06
N VAL A 64 2.05 -12.08 -6.76
CA VAL A 64 2.01 -13.46 -6.22
C VAL A 64 0.59 -14.03 -6.22
N ALA A 65 -0.43 -13.19 -5.98
CA ALA A 65 -1.82 -13.63 -6.02
C ALA A 65 -2.29 -14.01 -7.44
N ALA A 66 -1.75 -13.38 -8.49
CA ALA A 66 -2.10 -13.66 -9.87
C ALA A 66 -1.54 -14.98 -10.43
N THR A 67 -0.57 -15.61 -9.73
CA THR A 67 0.09 -16.86 -10.19
C THR A 67 -0.43 -18.12 -9.49
N THR A 68 -1.39 -18.01 -8.56
CA THR A 68 -2.00 -19.19 -7.95
C THR A 68 -3.23 -19.60 -8.76
N PRO A 69 -3.23 -20.71 -9.52
CA PRO A 69 -4.46 -21.18 -10.15
C PRO A 69 -5.49 -21.47 -9.06
N PRO A 70 -6.80 -21.27 -9.32
CA PRO A 70 -7.82 -21.68 -8.36
C PRO A 70 -7.63 -23.17 -8.12
N MET A 71 -7.50 -23.58 -6.85
CA MET A 71 -7.69 -24.98 -6.52
C MET A 71 -9.16 -25.26 -6.84
N GLU A 72 -9.41 -25.96 -7.94
CA GLU A 72 -10.74 -26.49 -8.22
C GLU A 72 -11.11 -27.40 -7.06
N ALA A 73 -12.26 -27.10 -6.45
CA ALA A 73 -12.84 -27.90 -5.40
C ALA A 73 -13.09 -29.33 -5.92
N LEU A 74 -12.64 -30.31 -5.13
CA LEU A 74 -12.89 -31.74 -5.32
C LEU A 74 -14.39 -32.06 -5.37
#